data_AF-R5X2R5-F1
#
_entry.id   AF-R5X2R5-F1
#
_cell.length_a   1.000
_cell.length_b   1.000
_cell.length_c   1.000
_cell.angle_alpha   90.00
_cell.angle_beta   90.00
_cell.angle_gamma   90.00
#
_symmetry.space_group_name_H-M   'P 1'
#
loop_
_entity.id
_entity.type
_entity.pdbx_description
1 polymer ?
#
loop_
_entity_poly.entity_id
_entity_poly.type
_entity_poly.pdbx_seq_one_letter_code
_entity_poly.pdbx_strand_id
1 'polypeptide(L)'
;MIRRGINGYNEYNEAVKDIELSIEAIKDKNKEYLEVAERIGKDGLLNEMSKEYDELNISEVSKKMFVVYGGSDEIRKLYLQKEKNSKGEIVDMLILDDFIPKDMADLWAAPETSRELRKIGKYWKKELLTKDSVTISYQNRVRDETAAYPNFTQKSNSKFYALGRTKLYQSTYGNIKRLENGKYDVAITVIFQYVDRFEDAKNINPFSNDGKNKNKEFKGGKGFSIKTKPKPVTIVKQMDDLSEIDGILLDRLRGIKGDTKIEKYIIKDNNYDK
;
A
#
# COMPACT_ATOMS: atom_id res chain seq x y z
N MET A 1 -24.74 -25.05 -30.29
CA MET A 1 -24.32 -23.72 -29.81
C MET A 1 -25.45 -23.14 -28.97
N ILE A 2 -25.34 -23.16 -27.65
CA ILE A 2 -26.24 -22.41 -26.76
C ILE A 2 -25.34 -21.58 -25.86
N ARG A 3 -25.21 -20.29 -26.15
CA ARG A 3 -24.57 -19.31 -25.27
C ARG A 3 -25.49 -19.12 -24.08
N ARG A 4 -25.17 -19.76 -22.94
CA ARG A 4 -25.73 -19.37 -21.63
C ARG A 4 -25.07 -18.05 -21.25
N GLY A 5 -25.78 -16.94 -21.47
CA GLY A 5 -25.49 -15.68 -20.80
C GLY A 5 -25.94 -15.82 -19.34
N ILE A 6 -24.99 -16.12 -18.45
CA ILE A 6 -25.22 -15.99 -17.01
C ILE A 6 -25.02 -14.50 -16.67
N ASN A 7 -26.07 -13.90 -16.11
CA ASN A 7 -26.17 -12.47 -15.81
C ASN A 7 -25.23 -12.09 -14.66
N GLY A 8 -24.16 -11.35 -14.95
CA GLY A 8 -23.23 -10.84 -13.92
C GLY A 8 -23.89 -9.96 -12.82
N TYR A 9 -25.15 -9.52 -13.01
CA TYR A 9 -25.92 -8.82 -11.98
C TYR A 9 -26.40 -9.75 -10.85
N ASN A 10 -26.72 -11.01 -11.14
CA ASN A 10 -27.16 -11.97 -10.12
C ASN A 10 -25.97 -12.44 -9.27
N GLU A 11 -24.84 -12.75 -9.91
CA GLU A 11 -23.58 -13.11 -9.25
C GLU A 11 -23.08 -11.97 -8.34
N TYR A 12 -23.25 -10.71 -8.76
CA TYR A 12 -22.91 -9.54 -7.92
C TYR A 12 -23.75 -9.46 -6.64
N ASN A 13 -25.08 -9.64 -6.74
CA ASN A 13 -25.97 -9.52 -5.58
C ASN A 13 -25.80 -10.69 -4.61
N GLU A 14 -25.43 -11.87 -5.09
CA GLU A 14 -25.08 -13.03 -4.26
C GLU A 14 -23.79 -12.74 -3.48
N ALA A 15 -22.71 -12.33 -4.15
CA ALA A 15 -21.45 -12.01 -3.47
C ALA A 15 -21.57 -10.88 -2.42
N VAL A 16 -22.43 -9.88 -2.65
CA VAL A 16 -22.69 -8.83 -1.66
C VAL A 16 -23.37 -9.40 -0.41
N LYS A 17 -24.35 -10.29 -0.60
CA LYS A 17 -25.04 -10.94 0.52
C LYS A 17 -24.09 -11.84 1.29
N ASP A 18 -23.24 -12.59 0.60
CA ASP A 18 -22.29 -13.50 1.24
C ASP A 18 -21.30 -12.74 2.13
N ILE A 19 -20.77 -11.59 1.65
CA ILE A 19 -19.93 -10.71 2.48
C ILE A 19 -20.69 -10.18 3.71
N GLU A 20 -21.95 -9.75 3.54
CA GLU A 20 -22.77 -9.26 4.66
C GLU A 20 -23.09 -10.36 5.67
N LEU A 21 -23.33 -11.60 5.22
CA LEU A 21 -23.52 -12.77 6.08
C LEU A 21 -22.24 -13.12 6.86
N SER A 22 -21.07 -13.09 6.22
CA SER A 22 -19.79 -13.29 6.92
C SER A 22 -19.52 -12.21 7.96
N ILE A 23 -19.88 -10.94 7.68
CA ILE A 23 -19.80 -9.84 8.66
C ILE A 23 -20.73 -10.09 9.85
N GLU A 24 -21.95 -10.57 9.60
CA GLU A 24 -22.91 -10.91 10.65
C GLU A 24 -22.42 -12.08 11.51
N ALA A 25 -21.88 -13.14 10.89
CA ALA A 25 -21.30 -14.28 11.59
C ALA A 25 -20.15 -13.87 12.54
N ILE A 26 -19.28 -12.95 12.11
CA ILE A 26 -18.23 -12.38 12.96
C ILE A 26 -18.81 -11.70 14.21
N LYS A 27 -19.92 -10.99 14.06
CA LYS A 27 -20.57 -10.29 15.18
C LYS A 27 -21.25 -11.25 16.14
N ASP A 28 -21.96 -12.24 15.62
CA ASP A 28 -22.67 -13.23 16.43
C ASP A 28 -21.69 -14.07 17.27
N LYS A 29 -20.53 -14.41 16.70
CA LYS A 29 -19.46 -15.15 17.38
C LYS A 29 -18.48 -14.26 18.14
N ASN A 30 -18.76 -12.96 18.34
CA ASN A 30 -17.82 -12.02 18.94
C ASN A 30 -17.26 -12.50 20.29
N LYS A 31 -18.11 -13.06 21.15
CA LYS A 31 -17.68 -13.58 22.47
C LYS A 31 -16.71 -14.76 22.32
N GLU A 32 -17.03 -15.72 21.47
CA GLU A 32 -16.18 -16.88 21.17
C GLU A 32 -14.82 -16.42 20.61
N TYR A 33 -14.84 -15.46 19.68
CA TYR A 33 -13.63 -14.90 19.10
C TYR A 33 -12.74 -14.21 20.14
N LEU A 34 -13.31 -13.46 21.08
CA LEU A 34 -12.53 -12.85 22.16
C LEU A 34 -11.92 -13.89 23.09
N GLU A 35 -12.64 -14.97 23.42
CA GLU A 35 -12.10 -16.10 24.21
C GLU A 35 -10.97 -16.83 23.47
N VAL A 36 -11.11 -17.01 22.14
CA VAL A 36 -10.05 -17.57 21.29
C VAL A 36 -8.82 -16.67 21.27
N ALA A 37 -9.01 -15.35 21.19
CA ALA A 37 -7.91 -14.37 21.15
C ALA A 37 -6.99 -14.46 22.38
N GLU A 38 -7.54 -14.73 23.56
CA GLU A 38 -6.76 -14.93 24.80
C GLU A 38 -5.81 -16.13 24.70
N ARG A 39 -6.19 -17.15 23.92
CA ARG A 39 -5.41 -18.39 23.76
C ARG A 39 -4.39 -18.34 22.64
N ILE A 40 -4.76 -17.76 21.49
CA ILE A 40 -3.97 -17.84 20.26
C ILE A 40 -3.36 -16.49 19.83
N GLY A 41 -3.64 -15.42 20.59
CA GLY A 41 -3.21 -14.06 20.30
C GLY A 41 -3.91 -13.45 19.08
N LYS A 42 -3.62 -12.17 18.83
CA LYS A 42 -4.28 -11.39 17.76
C LYS A 42 -4.05 -11.99 16.36
N ASP A 43 -2.86 -12.51 16.07
CA ASP A 43 -2.56 -13.03 14.72
C ASP A 43 -3.28 -14.35 14.47
N GLY A 44 -3.40 -15.21 15.50
CA GLY A 44 -4.19 -16.42 15.44
C GLY A 44 -5.67 -16.10 15.28
N LEU A 45 -6.19 -15.14 16.06
CA LEU A 45 -7.57 -14.68 15.96
C LEU A 45 -7.90 -14.21 14.54
N LEU A 46 -7.04 -13.36 13.96
CA LEU A 46 -7.23 -12.82 12.63
C LEU A 46 -7.36 -13.93 11.56
N ASN A 47 -6.56 -14.99 11.67
CA ASN A 47 -6.63 -16.13 10.75
C ASN A 47 -7.87 -17.02 11.01
N GLU A 48 -8.35 -17.11 12.24
CA GLU A 48 -9.56 -17.88 12.55
C GLU A 48 -10.80 -17.16 11.99
N MET A 49 -10.92 -15.87 12.28
CA MET A 49 -12.03 -15.04 11.81
C MET A 49 -12.06 -14.90 10.29
N SER A 50 -10.89 -14.94 9.61
CA SER A 50 -10.85 -14.85 8.15
C SER A 50 -11.54 -16.03 7.47
N LYS A 51 -11.70 -17.17 8.16
CA LYS A 51 -12.38 -18.36 7.63
C LYS A 51 -13.87 -18.15 7.38
N GLU A 52 -14.49 -17.16 8.04
CA GLU A 52 -15.89 -16.77 7.74
C GLU A 52 -16.06 -16.30 6.29
N TYR A 53 -14.95 -15.99 5.61
CA TYR A 53 -14.91 -15.58 4.22
C TYR A 53 -14.32 -16.66 3.28
N ASP A 54 -14.14 -17.91 3.72
CA ASP A 54 -13.50 -18.96 2.90
C ASP A 54 -14.32 -19.38 1.68
N GLU A 55 -15.65 -19.24 1.74
CA GLU A 55 -16.54 -19.48 0.60
C GLU A 55 -16.43 -18.37 -0.46
N LEU A 56 -15.82 -17.23 -0.12
CA LEU A 56 -15.58 -16.14 -1.07
C LEU A 56 -14.27 -16.35 -1.85
N ASN A 57 -14.34 -16.13 -3.15
CA ASN A 57 -13.16 -16.15 -4.02
C ASN A 57 -12.34 -14.83 -3.91
N ILE A 58 -11.86 -14.52 -2.70
CA ILE A 58 -11.04 -13.34 -2.40
C ILE A 58 -9.73 -13.74 -1.72
N SER A 59 -8.72 -12.88 -1.83
CA SER A 59 -7.40 -13.13 -1.25
C SER A 59 -7.44 -13.17 0.29
N GLU A 60 -6.48 -13.88 0.89
CA GLU A 60 -6.31 -13.90 2.35
C GLU A 60 -6.13 -12.51 2.96
N VAL A 61 -5.40 -11.61 2.29
CA VAL A 61 -5.26 -10.20 2.73
C VAL A 61 -6.62 -9.51 2.73
N SER A 62 -7.43 -9.73 1.69
CA SER A 62 -8.80 -9.19 1.63
C SER A 62 -9.67 -9.70 2.76
N LYS A 63 -9.67 -11.03 3.02
CA LYS A 63 -10.44 -11.62 4.12
C LYS A 63 -10.08 -10.98 5.46
N LYS A 64 -8.79 -10.84 5.75
CA LYS A 64 -8.29 -10.18 6.97
C LYS A 64 -8.75 -8.73 7.07
N MET A 65 -8.68 -7.96 5.99
CA MET A 65 -9.19 -6.59 5.96
C MET A 65 -10.69 -6.54 6.28
N PHE A 66 -11.48 -7.49 5.75
CA PHE A 66 -12.90 -7.61 6.04
C PHE A 66 -13.19 -8.01 7.49
N VAL A 67 -12.35 -8.83 8.13
CA VAL A 67 -12.44 -9.12 9.57
C VAL A 67 -12.38 -7.83 10.40
N VAL A 68 -11.43 -6.94 10.12
CA VAL A 68 -11.32 -5.65 10.83
C VAL A 68 -12.51 -4.75 10.51
N TYR A 69 -12.95 -4.74 9.26
CA TYR A 69 -14.07 -3.93 8.80
C TYR A 69 -15.41 -4.35 9.43
N GLY A 70 -15.69 -5.65 9.56
CA GLY A 70 -16.92 -6.21 10.12
C GLY A 70 -16.88 -6.47 11.63
N GLY A 71 -15.69 -6.50 12.22
CA GLY A 71 -15.47 -6.79 13.64
C GLY A 71 -16.11 -5.77 14.59
N SER A 72 -16.37 -6.21 15.82
CA SER A 72 -16.80 -5.37 16.93
C SER A 72 -15.75 -4.31 17.29
N ASP A 73 -16.12 -3.30 18.09
CA ASP A 73 -15.15 -2.30 18.54
C ASP A 73 -14.03 -2.92 19.40
N GLU A 74 -14.32 -4.00 20.14
CA GLU A 74 -13.33 -4.78 20.91
C GLU A 74 -12.31 -5.46 19.99
N ILE A 75 -12.78 -6.16 18.96
CA ILE A 75 -11.91 -6.85 18.00
C ILE A 75 -11.09 -5.82 17.20
N ARG A 76 -11.73 -4.73 16.76
CA ARG A 76 -11.09 -3.65 16.01
C ARG A 76 -9.94 -3.00 16.79
N LYS A 77 -10.09 -2.81 18.09
CA LYS A 77 -9.03 -2.23 18.96
C LYS A 77 -7.76 -3.10 19.02
N LEU A 78 -7.82 -4.39 18.67
CA LEU A 78 -6.65 -5.25 18.60
C LEU A 78 -5.74 -4.94 17.40
N TYR A 79 -6.30 -4.34 16.34
CA TYR A 79 -5.60 -4.10 15.07
C TYR A 79 -5.49 -2.62 14.70
N LEU A 80 -6.44 -1.79 15.16
CA LEU A 80 -6.52 -0.36 14.85
C LEU A 80 -5.94 0.46 15.98
N GLN A 81 -5.11 1.43 15.63
CA GLN A 81 -4.64 2.48 16.53
C GLN A 81 -5.31 3.81 16.21
N LYS A 82 -5.38 4.70 17.21
CA LYS A 82 -5.93 6.04 17.04
C LYS A 82 -4.82 7.00 16.61
N GLU A 83 -5.02 7.73 15.52
CA GLU A 83 -4.07 8.75 15.05
C GLU A 83 -4.77 10.04 14.66
N LYS A 84 -4.06 11.17 14.73
CA LYS A 84 -4.55 12.44 14.17
C LYS A 84 -4.24 12.50 12.66
N ASN A 85 -5.27 12.76 11.86
CA ASN A 85 -5.10 13.00 10.43
C ASN A 85 -4.62 14.44 10.15
N SER A 86 -4.43 14.80 8.87
CA SER A 86 -3.97 16.13 8.46
C SER A 86 -4.92 17.29 8.82
N LYS A 87 -6.18 16.99 9.18
CA LYS A 87 -7.17 17.96 9.67
C LYS A 87 -7.21 18.04 11.21
N GLY A 88 -6.37 17.27 11.90
CA GLY A 88 -6.34 17.18 13.36
C GLY A 88 -7.39 16.25 13.97
N GLU A 89 -8.17 15.53 13.14
CA GLU A 89 -9.22 14.62 13.59
C GLU A 89 -8.62 13.27 13.99
N ILE A 90 -9.12 12.67 15.08
CA ILE A 90 -8.72 11.32 15.49
C ILE A 90 -9.41 10.30 14.59
N VAL A 91 -8.63 9.46 13.93
CA VAL A 91 -9.08 8.39 13.04
C VAL A 91 -8.60 7.02 13.52
N ASP A 92 -9.37 5.98 13.20
CA ASP A 92 -8.90 4.60 13.28
C ASP A 92 -7.91 4.33 12.15
N MET A 93 -6.71 3.84 12.50
CA MET A 93 -5.61 3.61 11.59
C MET A 93 -5.13 2.17 11.69
N LEU A 94 -5.11 1.47 10.56
CA LEU A 94 -4.49 0.16 10.40
C LEU A 94 -3.08 0.34 9.82
N ILE A 95 -2.08 -0.22 10.50
CA ILE A 95 -0.69 -0.23 10.02
C ILE A 95 -0.42 -1.55 9.29
N LEU A 96 -0.35 -1.51 7.96
CA LEU A 96 -0.20 -2.71 7.13
C LEU A 96 1.06 -3.50 7.48
N ASP A 97 2.16 -2.84 7.82
CA ASP A 97 3.40 -3.51 8.23
C ASP A 97 3.24 -4.38 9.48
N ASP A 98 2.34 -4.01 10.39
CA ASP A 98 2.07 -4.76 11.61
C ASP A 98 0.92 -5.77 11.42
N PHE A 99 0.04 -5.51 10.45
CA PHE A 99 -1.16 -6.31 10.16
C PHE A 99 -0.90 -7.48 9.20
N ILE A 100 -0.09 -7.25 8.17
CA ILE A 100 0.27 -8.25 7.13
C ILE A 100 1.79 -8.26 6.87
N PRO A 101 2.63 -8.42 7.92
CA PRO A 101 4.09 -8.31 7.79
C PRO A 101 4.70 -9.23 6.72
N LYS A 102 4.13 -10.44 6.57
CA LYS A 102 4.59 -11.45 5.60
C LYS A 102 4.30 -11.07 4.14
N ASP A 103 3.30 -10.22 3.91
CA ASP A 103 2.84 -9.84 2.57
C ASP A 103 3.42 -8.50 2.11
N MET A 104 4.12 -7.77 2.99
CA MET A 104 4.69 -6.47 2.67
C MET A 104 5.70 -6.52 1.53
N ALA A 105 6.56 -7.54 1.47
CA ALA A 105 7.51 -7.70 0.38
C ALA A 105 6.79 -7.82 -0.98
N ASP A 106 5.71 -8.60 -1.03
CA ASP A 106 4.90 -8.78 -2.23
C ASP A 106 4.16 -7.49 -2.61
N LEU A 107 3.66 -6.71 -1.64
CA LEU A 107 3.01 -5.43 -1.89
C LEU A 107 3.98 -4.44 -2.55
N TRP A 108 5.19 -4.34 -2.02
CA TRP A 108 6.25 -3.50 -2.58
C TRP A 108 6.74 -4.00 -3.96
N ALA A 109 6.70 -5.32 -4.19
CA ALA A 109 7.11 -5.94 -5.43
C ALA A 109 6.04 -5.96 -6.52
N ALA A 110 4.79 -5.61 -6.19
CA ALA A 110 3.63 -5.74 -7.05
C ALA A 110 3.83 -4.95 -8.37
N PRO A 111 3.42 -5.49 -9.53
CA PRO A 111 3.53 -4.79 -10.82
C PRO A 111 2.81 -3.43 -10.85
N GLU A 112 1.73 -3.30 -10.08
CA GLU A 112 0.98 -2.06 -9.89
C GLU A 112 1.83 -0.98 -9.21
N THR A 113 2.65 -1.39 -8.24
CA THR A 113 3.61 -0.54 -7.52
C THR A 113 4.78 -0.16 -8.41
N SER A 114 5.42 -1.16 -9.03
CA SER A 114 6.65 -0.97 -9.81
C SER A 114 6.44 -0.01 -10.98
N ARG A 115 5.25 -0.06 -11.62
CA ARG A 115 4.88 0.84 -12.72
C ARG A 115 4.89 2.31 -12.31
N GLU A 116 4.65 2.63 -11.05
CA GLU A 116 4.53 4.00 -10.56
C GLU A 116 5.87 4.62 -10.14
N LEU A 117 6.91 3.79 -9.94
CA LEU A 117 8.26 4.25 -9.58
C LEU A 117 8.87 5.16 -10.65
N ARG A 118 8.51 4.95 -11.93
CA ARG A 118 8.94 5.78 -13.08
C ARG A 118 8.66 7.27 -12.94
N LYS A 119 7.75 7.67 -12.04
CA LYS A 119 7.51 9.09 -11.76
C LYS A 119 8.73 9.75 -11.13
N ILE A 120 9.50 9.01 -10.32
CA ILE A 120 10.71 9.52 -9.67
C ILE A 120 11.80 9.78 -10.71
N GLY A 121 12.15 8.78 -11.53
CA GLY A 121 13.14 8.95 -12.59
C GLY A 121 12.76 10.08 -13.56
N LYS A 122 11.49 10.15 -13.96
CA LYS A 122 10.97 11.24 -14.81
C LYS A 122 11.10 12.62 -14.19
N TYR A 123 10.81 12.76 -12.90
CA TYR A 123 10.94 14.02 -12.19
C TYR A 123 12.39 14.52 -12.21
N TRP A 124 13.34 13.68 -11.81
CA TRP A 124 14.75 14.06 -11.79
C TRP A 124 15.31 14.35 -13.18
N LYS A 125 14.92 13.54 -14.19
CA LYS A 125 15.27 13.82 -15.60
C LYS A 125 14.79 15.19 -16.05
N LYS A 126 13.54 15.55 -15.73
CA LYS A 126 12.94 16.84 -16.07
C LYS A 126 13.70 18.00 -15.42
N GLU A 127 14.04 17.89 -14.13
CA GLU A 127 14.77 18.94 -13.42
C GLU A 127 16.18 19.21 -13.97
N LEU A 128 16.85 18.18 -14.50
CA LEU A 128 18.19 18.27 -15.08
C LEU A 128 18.21 18.59 -16.58
N LEU A 129 17.06 18.85 -17.21
CA LEU A 129 17.03 19.25 -18.63
C LEU A 129 17.75 20.58 -18.88
N THR A 130 17.71 21.48 -17.90
CA THR A 130 18.23 22.86 -18.03
C THR A 130 19.32 23.17 -17.00
N LYS A 131 19.77 22.18 -16.21
CA LYS A 131 20.67 22.36 -15.07
C LYS A 131 21.72 21.26 -15.06
N ASP A 132 22.96 21.61 -14.71
CA ASP A 132 24.04 20.63 -14.49
C ASP A 132 23.96 19.96 -13.13
N SER A 133 23.26 20.58 -12.17
CA SER A 133 23.00 19.95 -10.86
C SER A 133 21.70 20.43 -10.25
N VAL A 134 21.09 19.57 -9.44
CA VAL A 134 19.86 19.86 -8.69
C VAL A 134 20.04 19.34 -7.27
N THR A 135 19.75 20.19 -6.28
CA THR A 135 19.74 19.82 -4.86
C THR A 135 18.39 20.15 -4.25
N ILE A 136 17.81 19.19 -3.55
CA ILE A 136 16.53 19.32 -2.86
C ILE A 136 16.74 18.88 -1.40
N SER A 137 16.39 19.74 -0.45
CA SER A 137 16.48 19.40 0.98
C SER A 137 15.32 18.49 1.42
N TYR A 138 15.47 17.82 2.56
CA TYR A 138 14.41 16.99 3.13
C TYR A 138 13.12 17.80 3.40
N GLN A 139 13.24 19.03 3.90
CA GLN A 139 12.12 19.92 4.19
C GLN A 139 11.37 20.29 2.91
N ASN A 140 12.11 20.54 1.83
CA ASN A 140 11.58 20.92 0.51
C ASN A 140 11.39 19.72 -0.42
N ARG A 141 11.37 18.49 0.11
CA ARG A 141 11.22 17.28 -0.71
C ARG A 141 9.96 17.35 -1.55
N VAL A 142 10.07 16.87 -2.77
CA VAL A 142 8.97 16.82 -3.74
C VAL A 142 8.01 15.73 -3.31
N ARG A 143 6.71 16.00 -3.32
CA ARG A 143 5.68 15.06 -2.84
C ARG A 143 4.56 14.85 -3.85
N ASP A 144 3.99 15.94 -4.35
CA ASP A 144 2.76 15.89 -5.14
C ASP A 144 3.00 15.46 -6.60
N GLU A 145 4.07 15.98 -7.24
CA GLU A 145 4.46 15.56 -8.60
C GLU A 145 4.84 14.08 -8.69
N THR A 146 5.25 13.50 -7.57
CA THR A 146 5.69 12.10 -7.46
C THR A 146 4.63 11.20 -6.84
N ALA A 147 3.49 11.72 -6.38
CA ALA A 147 2.39 10.91 -5.84
C ALA A 147 1.81 9.96 -6.90
N ALA A 148 1.42 8.76 -6.48
CA ALA A 148 0.90 7.72 -7.37
C ALA A 148 -0.33 7.04 -6.79
N TYR A 149 -1.04 6.33 -7.67
CA TYR A 149 -2.26 5.60 -7.32
C TYR A 149 -2.26 4.22 -8.00
N PRO A 150 -1.39 3.28 -7.55
CA PRO A 150 -1.44 1.88 -7.96
C PRO A 150 -2.89 1.36 -7.91
N ASN A 151 -3.33 0.67 -8.97
CA ASN A 151 -4.66 0.09 -9.05
C ASN A 151 -4.60 -1.43 -8.92
N PHE A 152 -4.87 -1.94 -7.72
CA PHE A 152 -4.86 -3.37 -7.39
C PHE A 152 -6.12 -4.12 -7.84
N THR A 153 -7.13 -3.39 -8.35
CA THR A 153 -8.39 -3.99 -8.85
C THR A 153 -8.31 -4.55 -10.26
N GLN A 154 -7.14 -4.48 -10.92
CA GLN A 154 -6.95 -4.96 -12.30
C GLN A 154 -7.26 -6.45 -12.47
N LYS A 155 -7.13 -7.25 -11.40
CA LYS A 155 -7.54 -8.65 -11.35
C LYS A 155 -8.31 -8.87 -10.06
N SER A 156 -9.54 -9.37 -10.16
CA SER A 156 -10.44 -9.60 -9.02
C SER A 156 -9.86 -10.52 -7.94
N ASN A 157 -8.97 -11.43 -8.32
CA ASN A 157 -8.27 -12.36 -7.43
C ASN A 157 -6.86 -11.89 -7.02
N SER A 158 -6.50 -10.61 -7.24
CA SER A 158 -5.18 -10.13 -6.86
C SER A 158 -5.00 -10.21 -5.34
N LYS A 159 -3.79 -10.55 -4.90
CA LYS A 159 -3.45 -10.65 -3.47
C LYS A 159 -3.74 -9.38 -2.68
N PHE A 160 -3.74 -8.23 -3.33
CA PHE A 160 -3.97 -6.92 -2.71
C PHE A 160 -5.25 -6.25 -3.21
N TYR A 161 -6.20 -7.02 -3.75
CA TYR A 161 -7.41 -6.50 -4.37
C TYR A 161 -8.18 -5.54 -3.45
N ALA A 162 -8.27 -5.88 -2.16
CA ALA A 162 -8.89 -5.07 -1.11
C ALA A 162 -8.27 -3.68 -0.93
N LEU A 163 -7.04 -3.44 -1.39
CA LEU A 163 -6.43 -2.13 -1.34
C LEU A 163 -6.97 -1.18 -2.43
N GLY A 164 -7.71 -1.69 -3.41
CA GLY A 164 -8.39 -0.87 -4.39
C GLY A 164 -7.41 -0.01 -5.20
N ARG A 165 -7.65 1.29 -5.23
CA ARG A 165 -6.77 2.29 -5.84
C ARG A 165 -6.10 3.15 -4.75
N THR A 166 -5.12 2.56 -4.07
CA THR A 166 -4.43 3.16 -2.93
C THR A 166 -3.49 4.27 -3.33
N LYS A 167 -3.46 5.36 -2.58
CA LYS A 167 -2.41 6.38 -2.77
C LYS A 167 -1.07 5.86 -2.27
N LEU A 168 -0.10 5.86 -3.17
CA LEU A 168 1.32 5.69 -2.87
C LEU A 168 1.94 7.09 -2.80
N TYR A 169 2.21 7.57 -1.59
CA TYR A 169 3.09 8.71 -1.38
C TYR A 169 4.51 8.29 -1.75
N GLN A 170 5.10 9.04 -2.68
CA GLN A 170 6.50 8.94 -3.03
C GLN A 170 7.06 10.35 -2.86
N SER A 171 8.04 10.54 -1.99
CA SER A 171 8.70 11.84 -1.84
C SER A 171 10.19 11.75 -2.00
N THR A 172 10.79 12.66 -2.78
CA THR A 172 12.20 12.58 -3.17
C THR A 172 12.96 13.85 -2.80
N TYR A 173 14.20 13.67 -2.37
CA TYR A 173 15.15 14.73 -2.07
C TYR A 173 16.59 14.24 -2.25
N GLY A 174 17.57 15.13 -2.14
CA GLY A 174 18.99 14.85 -2.34
C GLY A 174 19.58 15.64 -3.51
N ASN A 175 20.68 15.15 -4.06
CA ASN A 175 21.41 15.80 -5.14
C ASN A 175 21.62 14.88 -6.34
N ILE A 176 21.55 15.45 -7.54
CA ILE A 176 22.08 14.84 -8.76
C ILE A 176 22.93 15.87 -9.48
N LYS A 177 24.10 15.47 -9.96
CA LYS A 177 25.02 16.28 -10.75
C LYS A 177 25.42 15.56 -12.03
N ARG A 178 25.32 16.24 -13.17
CA ARG A 178 25.91 15.80 -14.44
C ARG A 178 27.43 16.00 -14.37
N LEU A 179 28.17 14.96 -14.72
CA LEU A 179 29.63 14.94 -14.77
C LEU A 179 30.11 15.30 -16.18
N GLU A 180 31.36 15.76 -16.27
CA GLU A 180 31.99 16.14 -17.55
C GLU A 180 32.05 14.97 -18.55
N ASN A 181 32.14 13.73 -18.04
CA ASN A 181 32.13 12.51 -18.85
C ASN A 181 30.71 12.10 -19.32
N GLY A 182 29.69 12.94 -19.11
CA GLY A 182 28.31 12.70 -19.51
C GLY A 182 27.49 11.82 -18.55
N LYS A 183 28.13 11.22 -17.53
CA LYS A 183 27.46 10.42 -16.48
C LYS A 183 26.78 11.32 -15.44
N TYR A 184 26.03 10.71 -14.54
CA TYR A 184 25.40 11.39 -13.41
C TYR A 184 25.96 10.87 -12.10
N ASP A 185 26.34 11.77 -11.20
CA ASP A 185 26.55 11.48 -9.79
C ASP A 185 25.21 11.66 -9.06
N VAL A 186 24.67 10.59 -8.51
CA VAL A 186 23.33 10.56 -7.90
C VAL A 186 23.46 10.24 -6.42
N ALA A 187 22.93 11.11 -5.57
CA ALA A 187 22.83 10.95 -4.13
C ALA A 187 21.43 11.40 -3.67
N ILE A 188 20.41 10.56 -3.87
CA ILE A 188 19.00 10.87 -3.58
C ILE A 188 18.42 9.92 -2.55
N THR A 189 17.36 10.35 -1.87
CA THR A 189 16.51 9.48 -1.05
C THR A 189 15.06 9.66 -1.44
N VAL A 190 14.37 8.52 -1.61
CA VAL A 190 12.94 8.45 -1.90
C VAL A 190 12.23 7.78 -0.74
N ILE A 191 11.20 8.41 -0.18
CA ILE A 191 10.37 7.87 0.88
C ILE A 191 9.05 7.39 0.28
N PHE A 192 8.77 6.10 0.42
CA PHE A 192 7.53 5.47 -0.01
C PHE A 192 6.59 5.25 1.16
N GLN A 193 5.31 5.51 0.97
CA GLN A 193 4.29 5.19 1.97
C GLN A 193 2.92 5.02 1.29
N TYR A 194 2.31 3.85 1.41
CA TYR A 194 0.87 3.71 1.16
C TYR A 194 0.08 4.40 2.26
N VAL A 195 -0.94 5.16 1.87
CA VAL A 195 -1.93 5.78 2.75
C VAL A 195 -3.26 5.80 2.02
N ASP A 196 -4.33 5.34 2.65
CA ASP A 196 -5.68 5.43 2.08
C ASP A 196 -6.75 5.24 3.16
N ARG A 197 -8.01 5.10 2.73
CA ARG A 197 -9.12 4.67 3.57
C ARG A 197 -9.74 3.41 3.01
N PHE A 198 -9.94 2.43 3.89
CA PHE A 198 -10.79 1.29 3.62
C PHE A 198 -12.24 1.71 3.89
N GLU A 199 -12.77 2.50 2.97
CA GLU A 199 -14.15 2.95 2.86
C GLU A 199 -14.62 2.64 1.44
N ASP A 200 -15.93 2.78 1.17
CA ASP A 200 -16.52 2.38 -0.10
C ASP A 200 -16.28 0.89 -0.41
N ALA A 201 -16.37 0.04 0.62
CA ALA A 201 -15.99 -1.37 0.51
C ALA A 201 -16.78 -2.14 -0.57
N LYS A 202 -18.02 -1.71 -0.88
CA LYS A 202 -18.83 -2.31 -1.97
C LYS A 202 -18.27 -2.02 -3.37
N ASN A 203 -17.44 -0.99 -3.52
CA ASN A 203 -16.77 -0.66 -4.77
C ASN A 203 -15.46 -1.45 -4.97
N ILE A 204 -14.94 -2.06 -3.91
CA ILE A 204 -13.82 -3.01 -3.95
C ILE A 204 -14.36 -4.44 -4.16
N ASN A 205 -15.43 -4.61 -4.93
CA ASN A 205 -16.06 -5.92 -5.14
C ASN A 205 -15.49 -6.60 -6.40
N PRO A 206 -14.95 -7.84 -6.29
CA PRO A 206 -14.41 -8.61 -7.42
C PRO A 206 -15.38 -8.83 -8.60
N PHE A 207 -16.69 -8.61 -8.40
CA PHE A 207 -17.75 -8.96 -9.37
C PHE A 207 -18.42 -7.77 -10.08
N SER A 208 -18.19 -6.51 -9.67
CA SER A 208 -18.55 -5.36 -10.53
C SER A 208 -17.77 -4.09 -10.16
N ASN A 209 -17.16 -3.46 -11.17
CA ASN A 209 -16.52 -2.15 -11.07
C ASN A 209 -17.22 -1.17 -12.01
N ASP A 210 -18.56 -1.10 -11.94
CA ASP A 210 -19.38 -0.27 -12.83
C ASP A 210 -19.62 1.15 -12.27
N GLY A 211 -19.00 1.48 -11.13
CA GLY A 211 -19.11 2.77 -10.47
C GLY A 211 -20.48 3.06 -9.83
N LYS A 212 -21.46 2.16 -9.92
CA LYS A 212 -22.78 2.34 -9.29
C LYS A 212 -22.76 2.17 -7.77
N ASN A 213 -21.68 1.62 -7.25
CA ASN A 213 -21.50 1.37 -5.82
C ASN A 213 -20.52 2.30 -5.14
N LYS A 214 -20.12 3.39 -5.82
CA LYS A 214 -19.31 4.43 -5.20
C LYS A 214 -19.96 4.95 -3.92
N ASN A 215 -19.12 5.15 -2.91
CA ASN A 215 -19.45 5.57 -1.56
C ASN A 215 -20.47 4.67 -0.84
N LYS A 216 -20.48 3.35 -1.10
CA LYS A 216 -21.38 2.41 -0.43
C LYS A 216 -20.63 1.43 0.48
N GLU A 217 -21.24 1.15 1.62
CA GLU A 217 -20.73 0.22 2.63
C GLU A 217 -21.60 -1.05 2.71
N PHE A 218 -21.00 -2.16 3.11
CA PHE A 218 -21.75 -3.36 3.50
C PHE A 218 -22.45 -3.13 4.83
N LYS A 219 -23.64 -3.72 4.98
CA LYS A 219 -24.38 -3.65 6.24
C LYS A 219 -23.51 -4.16 7.38
N GLY A 220 -23.41 -3.36 8.44
CA GLY A 220 -22.65 -3.73 9.62
C GLY A 220 -21.14 -3.49 9.55
N GLY A 221 -20.61 -3.09 8.40
CA GLY A 221 -19.22 -2.68 8.25
C GLY A 221 -18.92 -1.29 8.79
N LYS A 222 -17.66 -1.05 9.19
CA LYS A 222 -17.16 0.25 9.62
C LYS A 222 -15.79 0.51 9.00
N GLY A 223 -15.68 1.57 8.21
CA GLY A 223 -14.43 1.93 7.55
C GLY A 223 -13.29 2.28 8.52
N PHE A 224 -12.07 2.32 8.01
CA PHE A 224 -10.87 2.74 8.74
C PHE A 224 -9.80 3.29 7.79
N SER A 225 -8.87 4.08 8.31
CA SER A 225 -7.70 4.54 7.53
C SER A 225 -6.64 3.45 7.48
N ILE A 226 -5.87 3.39 6.40
CA ILE A 226 -4.73 2.49 6.26
C ILE A 226 -3.46 3.28 5.99
N LYS A 227 -2.34 2.79 6.52
CA LYS A 227 -1.03 3.22 6.06
C LYS A 227 0.02 2.12 6.20
N THR A 228 1.13 2.33 5.51
CA THR A 228 2.39 1.63 5.78
C THR A 228 3.29 2.51 6.64
N LYS A 229 4.31 1.91 7.25
CA LYS A 229 5.45 2.64 7.79
C LYS A 229 6.22 3.28 6.62
N PRO A 230 6.72 4.52 6.76
CA PRO A 230 7.53 5.14 5.73
C PRO A 230 8.75 4.28 5.41
N LYS A 231 8.97 4.00 4.12
CA LYS A 231 10.10 3.21 3.63
C LYS A 231 11.06 4.11 2.86
N PRO A 232 12.14 4.60 3.50
CA PRO A 232 13.17 5.38 2.82
C PRO A 232 14.07 4.46 1.99
N VAL A 233 14.39 4.90 0.78
CA VAL A 233 15.27 4.23 -0.16
C VAL A 233 16.27 5.26 -0.68
N THR A 234 17.51 5.14 -0.22
CA THR A 234 18.62 5.99 -0.66
C THR A 234 19.29 5.38 -1.89
N ILE A 235 19.77 6.20 -2.82
CA ILE A 235 20.58 5.81 -3.97
C ILE A 235 21.81 6.72 -3.97
N VAL A 236 22.99 6.13 -3.81
CA VAL A 236 24.29 6.79 -3.96
C VAL A 236 25.09 6.02 -5.00
N LYS A 237 25.17 6.53 -6.23
CA LYS A 237 25.81 5.82 -7.36
C LYS A 237 26.10 6.78 -8.51
N GLN A 238 27.21 6.57 -9.22
CA GLN A 238 27.37 7.10 -10.57
C GLN A 238 26.63 6.22 -11.59
N MET A 239 25.80 6.83 -12.43
CA MET A 239 25.00 6.10 -13.44
C MET A 239 25.10 6.75 -14.81
N ASP A 240 24.94 5.93 -15.86
CA ASP A 240 25.01 6.40 -17.24
C ASP A 240 23.66 6.99 -17.67
N ASP A 241 22.55 6.45 -17.15
CA ASP A 241 21.20 6.95 -17.39
C ASP A 241 20.37 6.99 -16.09
N LEU A 242 19.70 8.11 -15.84
CA LEU A 242 18.75 8.28 -14.74
C LEU A 242 17.52 7.34 -14.85
N SER A 243 17.31 6.62 -15.96
CA SER A 243 16.30 5.55 -16.03
C SER A 243 16.63 4.36 -15.13
N GLU A 244 17.91 4.17 -14.78
CA GLU A 244 18.35 3.13 -13.84
C GLU A 244 17.73 3.30 -12.45
N ILE A 245 17.33 4.53 -12.08
CA ILE A 245 16.69 4.84 -10.79
C ILE A 245 15.50 3.91 -10.53
N ASP A 246 14.63 3.71 -11.52
CA ASP A 246 13.39 2.96 -11.34
C ASP A 246 13.66 1.48 -10.97
N GLY A 247 14.65 0.87 -11.61
CA GLY A 247 15.09 -0.50 -11.34
C GLY A 247 15.73 -0.62 -9.95
N ILE A 248 16.61 0.32 -9.59
CA ILE A 248 17.26 0.34 -8.27
C ILE A 248 16.21 0.51 -7.15
N LEU A 249 15.22 1.39 -7.35
CA LEU A 249 14.13 1.58 -6.38
C LEU A 249 13.33 0.28 -6.21
N LEU A 250 12.99 -0.40 -7.32
CA LEU A 250 12.25 -1.66 -7.28
C LEU A 250 13.02 -2.76 -6.52
N ASP A 251 14.32 -2.92 -6.80
CA ASP A 251 15.15 -3.92 -6.15
C ASP A 251 15.26 -3.66 -4.64
N ARG A 252 15.51 -2.41 -4.24
CA ARG A 252 15.58 -2.03 -2.82
C ARG A 252 14.23 -2.20 -2.13
N LEU A 253 13.11 -1.90 -2.81
CA LEU A 253 11.76 -2.14 -2.31
C LEU A 253 11.47 -3.63 -2.10
N ARG A 254 12.04 -4.52 -2.93
CA ARG A 254 12.00 -5.98 -2.78
C ARG A 254 12.94 -6.54 -1.71
N GLY A 255 13.77 -5.70 -1.10
CA GLY A 255 14.79 -6.13 -0.14
C GLY A 255 16.06 -6.66 -0.78
N ILE A 256 16.22 -6.53 -2.10
CA ILE A 256 17.47 -6.84 -2.80
C ILE A 256 18.43 -5.68 -2.55
N LYS A 257 19.53 -5.96 -1.85
CA LYS A 257 20.62 -5.00 -1.65
C LYS A 257 21.61 -5.15 -2.79
N GLY A 258 21.91 -4.06 -3.51
CA GLY A 258 22.95 -4.04 -4.54
C GLY A 258 24.36 -4.21 -3.95
N ASP A 259 25.36 -4.34 -4.82
CA ASP A 259 26.77 -4.43 -4.41
C ASP A 259 27.21 -3.16 -3.64
N THR A 260 27.26 -3.31 -2.32
CA THR A 260 27.66 -2.30 -1.31
C THR A 260 29.07 -1.75 -1.48
N LYS A 261 29.88 -2.26 -2.42
CA LYS A 261 31.26 -1.81 -2.65
C LYS A 261 31.37 -0.42 -3.29
N ILE A 262 30.35 0.04 -4.02
CA ILE A 262 30.32 1.40 -4.62
C ILE A 262 29.67 2.41 -3.64
N GLU A 263 28.89 1.94 -2.66
CA GLU A 263 28.15 2.78 -1.70
C GLU A 263 29.01 3.34 -0.55
N LYS A 264 30.33 3.07 -0.52
CA LYS A 264 31.25 3.52 0.54
C LYS A 264 31.91 4.88 0.31
N TYR A 265 31.78 5.46 -0.87
CA TYR A 265 32.31 6.79 -1.14
C TYR A 265 31.15 7.79 -1.08
N ILE A 266 31.29 8.82 -0.26
CA ILE A 266 30.34 9.94 -0.05
C ILE A 266 29.30 9.71 1.08
N ILE A 267 29.79 9.33 2.27
CA ILE A 267 29.31 9.98 3.49
C ILE A 267 30.56 10.55 4.16
N LYS A 268 31.01 11.72 3.72
CA LYS A 268 31.66 12.65 4.64
C LYS A 268 30.53 13.50 5.20
N ASP A 269 30.04 13.06 6.36
CA ASP A 269 29.26 13.90 7.25
C ASP A 269 29.97 15.24 7.41
N ASN A 270 29.33 16.30 6.95
CA ASN A 270 29.57 17.63 7.45
C ASN A 270 28.22 18.22 7.83
N ASN A 271 27.99 18.23 9.14
CA ASN A 271 27.07 19.06 9.90
C ASN A 271 25.61 18.61 10.01
N TYR A 272 25.36 17.79 11.03
CA TYR A 272 24.21 18.01 11.91
C TYR A 272 24.73 18.35 13.31
N ASP A 273 24.93 19.64 13.57
CA ASP A 273 24.98 20.18 14.92
C ASP A 273 23.68 20.96 15.18
N LYS A 274 22.95 20.48 16.22
CA LYS A 274 21.77 21.03 16.91
C LYS A 274 20.40 20.93 16.25
#